data_AF-W2KN32-F1
#
_entry.id   AF-W2KN32-F1
#
_cell.length_a   1.000
_cell.length_b   1.000
_cell.length_c   1.000
_cell.angle_alpha   90.00
_cell.angle_beta   90.00
_cell.angle_gamma   90.00
#
_symmetry.space_group_name_H-M   'P 1'
#
loop_
_entity.id
_entity.type
_entity.pdbx_description
1 polymer ?
#
loop_
_entity_poly.entity_id
_entity_poly.type
_entity_poly.pdbx_seq_one_letter_code
_entity_poly.pdbx_strand_id
1 'polypeptide(L)'
;MAPVRFGDLKEYVVQSCDQQRGLAAHMRQADDNLGRTLFKRNDRQFLNKVIHDASMDHRPEYDKRLKQLAKLIGVIDADATHHDVGTDHRFKRLEQENRKLKRQLEFALTELKNYQDNFTKLKRALEDVDSEFDCRVSQLKILQNNSTKFQRALEEVRFEFECKDFQRK
;
A
#
# COMPACT_ATOMS: atom_id res chain seq x y z
N MET A 1 -23.42 -6.98 34.27
CA MET A 1 -24.03 -6.91 32.92
C MET A 1 -23.45 -8.04 32.09
N ALA A 2 -24.27 -9.01 31.71
CA ALA A 2 -23.84 -10.17 30.93
C ALA A 2 -23.66 -9.77 29.44
N PRO A 3 -22.67 -10.35 28.73
CA PRO A 3 -22.48 -10.08 27.31
C PRO A 3 -23.63 -10.67 26.50
N VAL A 4 -24.23 -9.84 25.65
CA VAL A 4 -25.26 -10.22 24.68
C VAL A 4 -24.66 -11.26 23.74
N ARG A 5 -25.16 -12.50 23.82
CA ARG A 5 -24.85 -13.54 22.84
C ARG A 5 -25.50 -13.14 21.52
N PHE A 6 -24.69 -12.96 20.48
CA PHE A 6 -25.16 -12.82 19.11
C PHE A 6 -25.81 -14.13 18.69
N GLY A 7 -27.10 -14.24 18.97
CA GLY A 7 -27.98 -15.27 18.44
C GLY A 7 -28.15 -15.09 16.93
N ASP A 8 -28.17 -16.24 16.26
CA ASP A 8 -28.88 -16.52 15.02
C ASP A 8 -28.42 -15.75 13.77
N LEU A 9 -27.40 -16.33 13.13
CA LEU A 9 -27.15 -16.25 11.69
C LEU A 9 -28.43 -16.63 10.92
N LYS A 10 -29.28 -15.64 10.64
CA LYS A 10 -30.42 -15.82 9.73
C LYS A 10 -29.90 -15.88 8.30
N GLU A 11 -29.83 -17.11 7.82
CA GLU A 11 -29.76 -17.54 6.43
C GLU A 11 -30.60 -16.63 5.51
N TYR A 12 -30.14 -16.39 4.27
CA TYR A 12 -30.84 -15.62 3.23
C TYR A 12 -32.22 -16.23 2.95
N VAL A 13 -33.26 -15.92 3.72
CA VAL A 13 -34.63 -16.34 3.41
C VAL A 13 -35.07 -15.42 2.30
N VAL A 14 -35.25 -15.95 1.10
CA VAL A 14 -35.97 -15.23 0.06
C VAL A 14 -37.42 -15.24 0.53
N GLN A 15 -37.95 -14.12 0.99
CA GLN A 15 -39.21 -14.08 1.76
C GLN A 15 -40.43 -13.78 0.89
N SER A 16 -40.22 -13.49 -0.40
CA SER A 16 -41.29 -13.18 -1.33
C SER A 16 -41.00 -13.71 -2.73
N CYS A 17 -42.06 -13.90 -3.52
CA CYS A 17 -41.97 -14.28 -4.92
C CYS A 17 -41.16 -13.27 -5.75
N ASP A 18 -41.29 -11.97 -5.47
CA ASP A 18 -40.54 -10.92 -6.18
C ASP A 18 -39.03 -11.03 -5.96
N GLN A 19 -38.61 -11.40 -4.75
CA GLN A 19 -37.20 -11.64 -4.44
C GLN A 19 -36.68 -12.90 -5.15
N GLN A 20 -37.50 -13.96 -5.29
CA GLN A 20 -37.14 -15.16 -6.06
C GLN A 20 -36.93 -14.82 -7.54
N ARG A 21 -37.87 -14.06 -8.12
CA ARG A 21 -37.83 -13.63 -9.52
C ARG A 21 -36.66 -12.70 -9.81
N GLY A 22 -36.46 -11.69 -8.96
CA GLY A 22 -35.36 -10.73 -9.10
C GLY A 22 -33.99 -11.42 -9.01
N LEU A 23 -33.83 -12.34 -8.04
CA LEU A 23 -32.61 -13.12 -7.90
C LEU A 23 -32.39 -14.03 -9.12
N ALA A 24 -33.43 -14.71 -9.62
CA ALA A 24 -33.32 -15.56 -10.80
C ALA A 24 -32.99 -14.77 -12.08
N ALA A 25 -33.61 -13.60 -12.28
CA ALA A 25 -33.36 -12.72 -13.42
C ALA A 25 -31.92 -12.19 -13.42
N HIS A 26 -31.42 -11.77 -12.26
CA HIS A 26 -30.03 -11.32 -12.10
C HIS A 26 -29.03 -12.42 -12.48
N MET A 27 -29.26 -13.66 -12.03
CA MET A 27 -28.40 -14.80 -12.40
C MET A 27 -28.47 -15.13 -13.88
N ARG A 28 -29.66 -15.06 -14.48
CA ARG A 28 -29.85 -15.30 -15.92
C ARG A 28 -29.10 -14.26 -16.75
N GLN A 29 -29.21 -12.99 -16.38
CA GLN A 29 -28.52 -11.90 -17.04
C GLN A 29 -26.99 -12.00 -16.88
N ALA A 30 -26.50 -12.37 -15.69
CA ALA A 30 -25.07 -12.60 -15.47
C ALA A 30 -24.52 -13.73 -16.37
N ASP A 31 -25.27 -14.83 -16.51
CA ASP A 31 -24.94 -15.96 -17.38
C ASP A 31 -24.98 -15.61 -18.88
N ASP A 32 -25.87 -14.72 -19.31
CA ASP A 32 -25.92 -14.23 -20.69
C ASP A 32 -24.78 -13.23 -21.00
N ASN A 33 -24.43 -12.34 -20.05
CA ASN A 33 -23.40 -11.32 -20.22
C ASN A 33 -21.97 -11.87 -20.26
N LEU A 34 -21.71 -13.02 -19.64
CA LEU A 34 -20.36 -13.60 -19.56
C LEU A 34 -19.90 -14.33 -20.82
N GLY A 35 -20.78 -14.52 -21.82
CA GLY A 35 -20.45 -15.13 -23.12
C GLY A 35 -20.04 -16.61 -23.06
N ARG A 36 -20.01 -17.22 -21.86
CA ARG A 36 -19.74 -18.64 -21.59
C ARG A 36 -20.83 -19.17 -20.66
N THR A 37 -21.19 -20.45 -20.81
CA THR A 37 -22.26 -21.04 -20.00
C THR A 37 -21.81 -21.25 -18.55
N LEU A 38 -22.27 -20.39 -17.63
CA LEU A 38 -22.13 -20.57 -16.18
C LEU A 38 -23.07 -21.65 -15.66
N PHE A 39 -24.29 -21.69 -16.20
CA PHE A 39 -25.32 -22.64 -15.79
C PHE A 39 -25.53 -23.76 -16.80
N LYS A 40 -25.80 -24.96 -16.29
CA LYS A 40 -26.25 -26.08 -17.12
C LYS A 40 -27.64 -25.78 -17.67
N ARG A 41 -28.02 -26.44 -18.76
CA ARG A 41 -29.34 -26.28 -19.41
C ARG A 41 -30.52 -26.39 -18.43
N ASN A 42 -30.45 -27.34 -17.49
CA ASN A 42 -31.49 -27.56 -16.48
C ASN A 42 -31.61 -26.41 -15.47
N ASP A 43 -30.50 -25.74 -15.17
CA ASP A 43 -30.48 -24.61 -14.24
C ASP A 43 -30.99 -23.35 -14.92
N ARG A 44 -30.66 -23.14 -16.20
CA ARG A 44 -31.24 -22.07 -17.03
C ARG A 44 -32.76 -22.21 -17.17
N GLN A 45 -33.24 -23.44 -17.40
CA GLN A 45 -34.67 -23.74 -17.47
C GLN A 45 -35.35 -23.48 -16.12
N PHE A 46 -34.71 -23.84 -15.01
CA PHE A 46 -35.20 -23.51 -13.68
C PHE A 46 -35.28 -22.00 -13.45
N LEU A 47 -34.22 -21.24 -13.76
CA LEU A 47 -34.22 -19.78 -13.63
C LEU A 47 -35.32 -19.14 -14.49
N ASN A 48 -35.46 -19.54 -15.75
CA ASN A 48 -36.53 -19.06 -16.63
C ASN A 48 -37.93 -19.42 -16.09
N LYS A 49 -38.08 -20.62 -15.51
CA LYS A 49 -39.33 -21.02 -14.87
C LYS A 49 -39.67 -20.12 -13.68
N VAL A 50 -38.68 -19.78 -12.84
CA VAL A 50 -38.88 -18.86 -11.71
C VAL A 50 -39.22 -17.45 -12.19
N ILE A 51 -38.51 -16.93 -13.19
CA ILE A 51 -38.72 -15.58 -13.76
C ILE A 51 -40.12 -15.44 -14.37
N HIS A 52 -40.56 -16.46 -15.11
CA HIS A 52 -41.82 -16.45 -15.87
C HIS A 52 -42.94 -17.25 -15.19
N ASP A 53 -42.79 -17.64 -13.92
CA ASP A 53 -43.87 -18.34 -13.21
C ASP A 53 -45.12 -17.44 -13.24
N ALA A 54 -46.27 -17.98 -13.60
CA ALA A 54 -47.52 -17.20 -13.65
C ALA A 54 -48.05 -16.92 -12.23
N SER A 55 -47.68 -17.76 -11.27
CA SER A 55 -48.06 -17.64 -9.86
C SER A 55 -47.15 -16.63 -9.16
N MET A 56 -47.78 -15.64 -8.50
CA MET A 56 -47.09 -14.68 -7.62
C MET A 56 -46.86 -15.26 -6.21
N ASP A 57 -47.11 -16.56 -6.02
CA ASP A 57 -46.96 -17.21 -4.73
C ASP A 57 -45.50 -17.51 -4.47
N HIS A 58 -45.06 -17.18 -3.26
CA HIS A 58 -43.75 -17.57 -2.79
C HIS A 58 -43.66 -19.09 -2.65
N ARG A 59 -42.65 -19.71 -3.28
CA ARG A 59 -42.43 -21.15 -3.23
C ARG A 59 -41.13 -21.48 -2.49
N PRO A 60 -41.16 -21.91 -1.22
CA PRO A 60 -39.96 -22.13 -0.42
C PRO A 60 -38.96 -23.11 -1.06
N GLU A 61 -39.42 -24.02 -1.92
CA GLU A 61 -38.56 -24.96 -2.64
C GLU A 61 -37.63 -24.27 -3.63
N TYR A 62 -38.06 -23.13 -4.21
CA TYR A 62 -37.25 -22.34 -5.12
C TYR A 62 -36.07 -21.68 -4.39
N ASP A 63 -36.25 -21.27 -3.13
CA ASP A 63 -35.22 -20.58 -2.35
C ASP A 63 -33.97 -21.43 -2.19
N LYS A 64 -34.15 -22.69 -1.80
CA LYS A 64 -33.03 -23.61 -1.55
C LYS A 64 -32.19 -23.78 -2.81
N ARG A 65 -32.86 -23.91 -3.96
CA ARG A 65 -32.19 -24.10 -5.26
C ARG A 65 -31.58 -22.80 -5.77
N LEU A 66 -32.26 -21.66 -5.63
CA LEU A 66 -31.73 -20.34 -6.00
C LEU A 66 -30.49 -19.99 -5.17
N LYS A 67 -30.50 -20.23 -3.85
CA LYS A 67 -29.32 -20.03 -2.98
C LYS A 67 -28.14 -20.89 -3.41
N GLN A 68 -28.38 -22.17 -3.75
CA GLN A 68 -27.32 -23.06 -4.24
C GLN A 68 -26.71 -22.58 -5.54
N LEU A 69 -27.54 -22.14 -6.50
CA LEU A 69 -27.08 -21.58 -7.76
C LEU A 69 -26.33 -20.26 -7.54
N ALA A 70 -26.80 -19.39 -6.64
CA ALA A 70 -26.17 -18.12 -6.30
C ALA A 70 -24.74 -18.29 -5.77
N LYS A 71 -24.56 -19.25 -4.85
CA LYS A 71 -23.25 -19.58 -4.28
C LYS A 71 -22.30 -20.11 -5.36
N LEU A 72 -22.81 -20.94 -6.27
CA LEU A 72 -22.01 -21.56 -7.33
C LEU A 72 -21.41 -20.52 -8.30
N ILE A 73 -22.09 -19.40 -8.52
CA ILE A 73 -21.62 -18.34 -9.42
C ILE A 73 -21.01 -17.13 -8.69
N GLY A 74 -20.87 -17.19 -7.36
CA GLY A 74 -20.32 -16.07 -6.56
C GLY A 74 -21.21 -14.82 -6.53
N VAL A 75 -22.52 -14.96 -6.81
CA VAL A 75 -23.49 -13.85 -6.69
C VAL A 75 -23.87 -13.59 -5.23
N ILE A 76 -23.68 -14.57 -4.35
CA ILE A 76 -23.72 -14.38 -2.90
C ILE A 76 -22.31 -14.66 -2.39
N ASP A 77 -21.60 -13.60 -2.00
CA ASP A 77 -20.35 -13.72 -1.24
C ASP A 77 -20.63 -14.49 0.06
N ALA A 78 -19.87 -15.54 0.31
CA ALA A 78 -20.01 -16.38 1.50
C ALA A 78 -19.77 -15.59 2.82
N ASP A 79 -19.12 -14.42 2.73
CA ASP A 79 -18.85 -13.52 3.86
C ASP A 79 -19.74 -12.27 3.89
N ALA A 80 -20.70 -12.13 2.96
CA ALA A 80 -21.69 -11.05 3.02
C ALA A 80 -22.78 -11.38 4.06
N THR A 81 -22.39 -11.29 5.34
CA THR A 81 -23.32 -11.23 6.46
C THR A 81 -24.25 -10.02 6.28
N HIS A 82 -25.49 -10.34 5.88
CA HIS A 82 -26.74 -9.59 6.07
C HIS A 82 -26.61 -8.19 6.69
N HIS A 83 -26.58 -7.15 5.85
CA HIS A 83 -27.16 -5.81 6.07
C HIS A 83 -27.11 -4.87 4.85
N ASP A 84 -26.49 -5.27 3.73
CA ASP A 84 -26.46 -4.45 2.52
C ASP A 84 -27.72 -4.64 1.66
N VAL A 85 -28.83 -4.08 2.14
CA VAL A 85 -29.92 -3.67 1.24
C VAL A 85 -29.47 -2.34 0.63
N GLY A 86 -29.07 -2.39 -0.64
CA GLY A 86 -28.78 -1.21 -1.46
C GLY A 86 -27.30 -0.99 -1.69
N THR A 87 -26.92 -0.96 -2.96
CA THR A 87 -25.64 -0.50 -3.50
C THR A 87 -25.10 0.79 -2.84
N ASP A 88 -25.97 1.61 -2.24
CA ASP A 88 -25.67 2.85 -1.52
C ASP A 88 -24.86 2.66 -0.21
N HIS A 89 -25.13 1.61 0.59
CA HIS A 89 -24.38 1.39 1.84
C HIS A 89 -22.97 0.85 1.58
N ARG A 90 -22.81 -0.05 0.59
CA ARG A 90 -21.49 -0.48 0.10
C ARG A 90 -20.69 0.68 -0.46
N PHE A 91 -21.33 1.56 -1.24
CA PHE A 91 -20.68 2.75 -1.79
C PHE A 91 -20.22 3.71 -0.68
N LYS A 92 -21.05 3.98 0.32
CA LYS A 92 -20.68 4.79 1.50
C LYS A 92 -19.50 4.23 2.28
N ARG A 93 -19.43 2.90 2.47
CA ARG A 93 -18.27 2.24 3.11
C ARG A 93 -17.00 2.43 2.28
N LEU A 94 -17.07 2.17 0.98
CA LEU A 94 -15.94 2.36 0.07
C LEU A 94 -15.50 3.82 0.01
N GLU A 95 -16.42 4.79 0.01
CA GLU A 95 -16.07 6.21 0.11
C GLU A 95 -15.33 6.54 1.40
N GLN A 96 -15.76 5.98 2.54
CA GLN A 96 -15.13 6.22 3.83
C GLN A 96 -13.71 5.63 3.86
N GLU A 97 -13.53 4.41 3.34
CA GLU A 97 -12.22 3.79 3.18
C GLU A 97 -11.32 4.60 2.25
N ASN A 98 -11.84 5.07 1.12
CA ASN A 98 -11.09 5.87 0.17
C ASN A 98 -10.66 7.22 0.78
N ARG A 99 -11.52 7.87 1.56
CA ARG A 99 -11.15 9.08 2.33
C ARG A 99 -10.05 8.79 3.35
N LYS A 100 -10.11 7.64 4.04
CA LYS A 100 -9.08 7.23 5.00
C LYS A 100 -7.73 6.99 4.31
N LEU A 101 -7.74 6.24 3.21
CA LEU A 101 -6.55 5.97 2.40
C LEU A 101 -5.96 7.26 1.84
N LYS A 102 -6.80 8.19 1.37
CA LYS A 102 -6.34 9.50 0.88
C LYS A 102 -5.62 10.30 1.95
N ARG A 103 -6.15 10.36 3.17
CA ARG A 103 -5.48 11.03 4.30
C ARG A 103 -4.16 10.37 4.68
N GLN A 104 -4.11 9.04 4.67
CA GLN A 104 -2.87 8.30 4.93
C GLN A 104 -1.82 8.57 3.85
N LEU A 105 -2.24 8.65 2.59
CA LEU A 105 -1.35 8.99 1.48
C LEU A 105 -0.83 10.43 1.59
N GLU A 106 -1.69 11.40 1.90
CA GLU A 106 -1.29 12.80 2.12
C GLU A 106 -0.29 12.94 3.28
N PHE A 107 -0.51 12.20 4.37
CA PHE A 107 0.42 12.15 5.48
C PHE A 107 1.78 11.57 5.08
N ALA A 108 1.78 10.40 4.42
CA ALA A 108 3.01 9.75 3.97
C ALA A 108 3.82 10.61 2.97
N LEU A 109 3.13 11.31 2.06
CA LEU A 109 3.77 12.25 1.13
C LEU A 109 4.41 13.44 1.85
N THR A 110 3.78 13.92 2.92
CA THR A 110 4.32 15.01 3.75
C THR A 110 5.58 14.56 4.51
N GLU A 111 5.56 13.37 5.09
CA GLU A 111 6.75 12.79 5.74
C GLU A 111 7.89 12.59 4.75
N LEU A 112 7.61 12.05 3.56
CA LEU A 112 8.61 11.83 2.54
C LEU A 112 9.27 13.14 2.09
N LYS A 113 8.49 14.21 1.95
CA LYS A 113 9.01 15.55 1.66
C LYS A 113 9.94 16.04 2.77
N ASN A 114 9.57 15.86 4.04
CA ASN A 114 10.41 16.24 5.18
C ASN A 114 11.75 15.47 5.19
N TYR A 115 11.71 14.16 4.89
CA TYR A 115 12.93 13.36 4.76
C TYR A 115 13.81 13.84 3.61
N GLN A 116 13.23 14.20 2.46
CA GLN A 116 13.96 14.73 1.31
C GLN A 116 14.64 16.07 1.63
N ASP A 117 13.96 16.97 2.33
CA ASP A 117 14.52 18.26 2.75
C ASP A 117 15.69 18.05 3.73
N ASN A 118 15.55 17.12 4.68
CA ASN A 118 16.61 16.79 5.63
C ASN A 118 17.82 16.15 4.93
N PHE A 119 17.59 15.25 3.98
CA PHE A 119 18.66 14.66 3.18
C PHE A 119 19.43 15.74 2.39
N THR A 120 18.72 16.70 1.81
CA THR A 120 19.33 17.81 1.08
C THR A 120 20.20 18.68 1.98
N LYS A 121 19.76 18.95 3.22
CA LYS A 121 20.56 19.69 4.21
C LYS A 121 21.82 18.92 4.61
N LEU A 122 21.69 17.63 4.90
CA LEU A 122 22.82 16.77 5.24
C LEU A 122 23.84 16.68 4.10
N LYS A 123 23.36 16.58 2.85
CA LYS A 123 24.24 16.56 1.68
C LYS A 123 25.08 17.84 1.59
N ARG A 124 24.47 19.02 1.77
CA ARG A 124 25.22 20.29 1.77
C ARG A 124 26.22 20.37 2.91
N ALA A 125 25.82 19.95 4.12
CA ALA A 125 26.74 19.94 5.27
C ALA A 125 27.95 19.02 5.02
N LEU A 126 27.76 17.90 4.32
CA LEU A 126 28.86 17.02 3.93
C LEU A 126 29.81 17.71 2.92
N GLU A 127 29.25 18.38 1.91
CA GLU A 127 30.03 19.16 0.92
C GLU A 127 30.86 20.27 1.58
N ASP A 128 30.31 20.94 2.61
CA ASP A 128 31.03 21.95 3.40
C ASP A 128 32.20 21.32 4.19
N VAL A 129 31.98 20.16 4.82
CA VAL A 129 33.02 19.44 5.57
C VAL A 129 34.14 18.95 4.64
N ASP A 130 33.80 18.42 3.47
CA ASP A 130 34.79 17.99 2.48
C ASP A 130 35.64 19.18 2.01
N SER A 131 35.02 20.33 1.77
CA SER A 131 35.72 21.57 1.41
C SER A 131 36.68 22.04 2.53
N GLU A 132 36.26 21.94 3.80
CA GLU A 132 37.12 22.25 4.94
C GLU A 132 38.30 21.26 5.04
N PHE A 133 38.05 19.98 4.80
CA PHE A 133 39.07 18.95 4.80
C PHE A 133 40.15 19.23 3.74
N ASP A 134 39.74 19.55 2.51
CA ASP A 134 40.66 19.91 1.42
C ASP A 134 41.51 21.15 1.74
N CYS A 135 40.90 22.15 2.39
CA CYS A 135 41.62 23.34 2.87
C CYS A 135 42.68 22.96 3.92
N ARG A 136 42.31 22.12 4.90
CA ARG A 136 43.24 21.66 5.94
C ARG A 136 44.39 20.83 5.36
N VAL A 137 44.11 19.93 4.40
CA VAL A 137 45.14 19.15 3.68
C VAL A 137 46.12 20.09 2.98
N SER A 138 45.62 21.13 2.32
CA SER A 138 46.46 22.13 1.64
C SER A 138 47.35 22.89 2.62
N GLN A 139 46.81 23.31 3.78
CA GLN A 139 47.60 23.96 4.83
C GLN A 139 48.68 23.05 5.41
N LEU A 140 48.36 21.76 5.64
CA LEU A 140 49.31 20.76 6.13
C LEU A 140 50.49 20.58 5.18
N LYS A 141 50.24 20.56 3.88
CA LYS A 141 51.28 20.45 2.85
C LYS A 141 52.22 21.66 2.86
N ILE A 142 51.69 22.87 3.08
CA ILE A 142 52.50 24.08 3.22
C ILE A 142 53.40 23.99 4.46
N LEU A 143 52.84 23.57 5.61
CA LEU A 143 53.60 23.43 6.85
C LEU A 143 54.71 22.37 6.72
N GLN A 144 54.44 21.24 6.08
CA GLN A 144 55.45 20.21 5.79
C GLN A 144 56.58 20.75 4.91
N ASN A 145 56.25 21.50 3.86
CA ASN A 145 57.25 22.14 3.00
C ASN A 145 58.11 23.17 3.75
N ASN A 146 57.52 23.94 4.66
CA ASN A 146 58.28 24.90 5.46
C ASN A 146 59.16 24.18 6.49
N SER A 147 58.65 23.15 7.15
CA SER A 147 59.40 22.33 8.12
C SER A 147 60.65 21.72 7.49
N THR A 148 60.52 21.14 6.29
CA THR A 148 61.66 20.57 5.55
C THR A 148 62.68 21.64 5.14
N LYS A 149 62.24 22.83 4.74
CA LYS A 149 63.15 23.96 4.48
C LYS A 149 63.91 24.39 5.74
N PHE A 150 63.22 24.51 6.88
CA PHE A 150 63.86 24.85 8.15
C PHE A 150 64.87 23.79 8.61
N GLN A 151 64.54 22.50 8.43
CA GLN A 151 65.48 21.41 8.73
C GLN A 151 66.77 21.52 7.90
N ARG A 152 66.65 21.77 6.59
CA ARG A 152 67.84 21.99 5.73
C ARG A 152 68.67 23.19 6.17
N ALA A 153 68.03 24.32 6.47
CA ALA A 153 68.75 25.51 6.94
C ALA A 153 69.50 25.25 8.26
N LEU A 154 68.91 24.48 9.19
CA LEU A 154 69.57 24.09 10.43
C LEU A 154 70.77 23.16 10.17
N GLU A 155 70.66 22.23 9.22
CA GLU A 155 71.78 21.37 8.81
C GLU A 155 72.92 22.18 8.19
N GLU A 156 72.62 23.16 7.34
CA GLU A 156 73.59 24.08 6.74
C GLU A 156 74.33 24.89 7.83
N VAL A 157 73.59 25.50 8.76
CA VAL A 157 74.19 26.25 9.87
C VAL A 157 75.05 25.36 10.76
N ARG A 158 74.60 24.13 11.05
CA ARG A 158 75.39 23.16 11.82
C ARG A 158 76.71 22.84 11.11
N PHE A 159 76.65 22.56 9.82
CA PHE A 159 77.82 22.27 9.00
C PHE A 159 78.80 23.45 8.96
N GLU A 160 78.31 24.69 8.77
CA GLU A 160 79.16 25.88 8.81
C GLU A 160 79.89 26.04 10.15
N PHE A 161 79.21 25.75 11.26
CA PHE A 161 79.80 25.81 12.59
C PHE A 161 80.90 24.75 12.76
N GLU A 162 80.61 23.51 12.37
CA GLU A 162 81.58 22.40 12.41
C GLU A 162 82.83 22.71 11.55
N CYS A 163 82.67 23.29 10.36
CA CYS A 163 83.79 23.70 9.51
C CYS A 163 84.64 24.83 10.13
N LYS A 164 84.01 25.84 10.74
CA LYS A 164 84.73 26.96 11.39
C LYS A 164 85.54 26.49 12.59
N ASP A 165 85.02 25.55 13.38
CA ASP A 165 85.76 24.96 14.50
C ASP A 165 86.95 24.11 14.02
N PHE A 166 86.81 23.42 12.89
CA PHE A 166 87.91 22.67 12.28
C PHE A 166 89.05 23.58 11.81
N GLN A 167 88.74 24.77 11.28
CA GLN A 167 89.75 25.74 10.81
C GLN A 167 90.49 26.46 11.95
N ARG A 168 90.02 26.38 13.20
CA ARG A 168 90.65 27.00 14.37
C ARG A 168 91.63 26.06 15.11
N LYS A 169 91.71 24.80 14.71
CA LYS A 169 92.67 23.81 15.23
C LYS A 169 93.86 23.67 14.29
#